data_AF-A0A1Q9UY01-F1
#
_entry.id   AF-A0A1Q9UY01-F1
#
_cell.length_a   1.000
_cell.length_b   1.000
_cell.length_c   1.000
_cell.angle_alpha   90.00
_cell.angle_beta   90.00
_cell.angle_gamma   90.00
#
_symmetry.space_group_name_H-M   'P 1'
#
loop_
_entity.id
_entity.type
_entity.pdbx_description
1 polymer ?
#
loop_
_entity_poly.entity_id
_entity_poly.type
_entity_poly.pdbx_seq_one_letter_code
_entity_poly.pdbx_strand_id
1 'polypeptide(L)'
;MTERPSRARDRDAEGKARNARPRDGLGRPLPYGSPGVERAPEGIERAPEDTIREAQTLLDEGKPFHAHEVFEDAWKSGPDAEEGLWRGLAQVAVGVTHAARGNLTGAASLLRRGADNIEPFAADAPYGLDVAGVCAWARTVAQNMPTRTNPPDAADLSPRLRP
;
A
#
# COMPACT_ATOMS: atom_id res chain seq x y z
N MET A 1 -44.32 4.00 -13.12
CA MET A 1 -43.29 4.81 -13.82
C MET A 1 -42.36 5.37 -12.75
N THR A 2 -41.21 4.74 -12.56
CA THR A 2 -40.18 5.22 -11.63
C THR A 2 -38.83 4.78 -12.20
N GLU A 3 -38.22 5.67 -12.99
CA GLU A 3 -36.89 5.47 -13.53
C GLU A 3 -35.87 5.50 -12.38
N ARG A 4 -35.05 4.45 -12.30
CA ARG A 4 -33.88 4.41 -11.41
C ARG A 4 -32.86 5.42 -11.95
N PRO A 5 -32.34 6.35 -11.13
CA PRO A 5 -31.29 7.25 -11.60
C PRO A 5 -30.07 6.41 -12.00
N SER A 6 -29.66 6.54 -13.26
CA SER A 6 -28.49 5.84 -13.77
C SER A 6 -27.26 6.34 -13.00
N ARG A 7 -26.51 5.43 -12.38
CA ARG A 7 -25.15 5.70 -11.90
C ARG A 7 -24.27 5.95 -13.13
N ALA A 8 -24.33 7.14 -13.69
CA ALA A 8 -23.36 7.59 -14.67
C ALA A 8 -21.99 7.50 -14.00
N ARG A 9 -21.15 6.58 -14.49
CA ARG A 9 -19.76 6.46 -14.05
C ARG A 9 -19.10 7.78 -14.46
N ASP A 10 -18.57 8.50 -13.48
CA ASP A 10 -17.86 9.74 -13.70
C ASP A 10 -16.66 9.45 -14.62
N ARG A 11 -16.60 10.13 -15.75
CA ARG A 11 -15.67 9.90 -16.86
C ARG A 11 -15.18 11.25 -17.34
N ASP A 12 -13.91 11.35 -17.70
CA ASP A 12 -13.39 12.55 -18.37
C ASP A 12 -13.80 12.63 -19.84
N ALA A 13 -13.38 13.72 -20.49
CA ALA A 13 -13.63 13.99 -21.90
C ALA A 13 -13.07 12.89 -22.83
N GLU A 14 -12.15 12.05 -22.35
CA GLU A 14 -11.55 10.92 -23.06
C GLU A 14 -12.22 9.58 -22.71
N GLY A 15 -13.24 9.61 -21.83
CA GLY A 15 -13.99 8.43 -21.42
C GLY A 15 -13.32 7.59 -20.34
N LYS A 16 -12.20 8.04 -19.76
CA LYS A 16 -11.50 7.37 -18.66
C LYS A 16 -12.28 7.63 -17.37
N ALA A 17 -12.54 6.57 -16.60
CA ALA A 17 -13.28 6.68 -15.36
C ALA A 17 -12.54 7.60 -14.38
N ARG A 18 -13.08 8.79 -14.11
CA ARG A 18 -12.60 9.63 -13.02
C ARG A 18 -13.23 9.13 -11.75
N ASN A 19 -12.39 8.57 -10.88
CA ASN A 19 -12.85 8.13 -9.58
C ASN A 19 -12.92 9.36 -8.64
N ALA A 20 -13.77 10.34 -8.96
CA ALA A 20 -13.88 11.59 -8.18
C ALA A 20 -14.55 11.40 -6.81
N ARG A 21 -14.98 10.17 -6.49
CA ARG A 21 -15.57 9.86 -5.20
C ARG A 21 -14.47 9.87 -4.12
N PRO A 22 -14.59 10.67 -3.05
CA PRO A 22 -13.59 10.76 -1.99
C PRO A 22 -13.33 9.37 -1.37
N ARG A 23 -12.10 9.12 -0.90
CA ARG A 23 -11.70 7.84 -0.31
C ARG A 23 -11.09 8.03 1.08
N ASP A 24 -11.18 7.01 1.92
CA ASP A 24 -10.47 6.99 3.21
C ASP A 24 -8.96 6.65 3.02
N GLY A 25 -8.19 6.65 4.11
CA GLY A 25 -6.76 6.30 4.10
C GLY A 25 -6.46 4.88 3.63
N LEU A 26 -7.45 3.99 3.63
CA LEU A 26 -7.35 2.65 3.08
C LEU A 26 -7.79 2.58 1.62
N GLY A 27 -8.25 3.67 0.99
CA GLY A 27 -8.75 3.69 -0.38
C GLY A 27 -10.20 3.21 -0.56
N ARG A 28 -11.00 3.10 0.52
CA ARG A 28 -12.44 2.76 0.43
C ARG A 28 -13.25 4.01 0.06
N PRO A 29 -14.24 3.91 -0.84
CA PRO A 29 -15.01 5.07 -1.27
C PRO A 29 -15.95 5.59 -0.17
N LEU A 30 -15.88 6.88 0.10
CA LEU A 30 -16.68 7.63 1.07
C LEU A 30 -17.96 8.21 0.44
N PRO A 31 -18.98 8.60 1.22
CA PRO A 31 -20.11 9.38 0.72
C PRO A 31 -19.65 10.66 0.00
N TYR A 32 -20.42 11.12 -1.00
CA TYR A 32 -20.15 12.40 -1.64
C TYR A 32 -20.27 13.54 -0.62
N GLY A 33 -19.37 14.53 -0.69
CA GLY A 33 -19.30 15.64 0.26
C GLY A 33 -18.53 15.35 1.56
N SER A 34 -18.10 14.09 1.80
CA SER A 34 -17.15 13.79 2.86
C SER A 34 -15.74 14.23 2.47
N PRO A 35 -14.93 14.78 3.39
CA PRO A 35 -13.51 14.99 3.12
C PRO A 35 -12.85 13.63 2.90
N GLY A 36 -12.26 13.43 1.72
CA GLY A 36 -11.41 12.28 1.43
C GLY A 36 -9.98 12.55 1.85
N VAL A 37 -9.19 11.48 1.93
CA VAL A 37 -7.73 11.60 1.92
C VAL A 37 -7.32 11.82 0.47
N GLU A 38 -6.57 12.89 0.22
CA GLU A 38 -5.99 13.17 -1.09
C GLU A 38 -4.97 12.08 -1.43
N ARG A 39 -5.10 11.48 -2.61
CA ARG A 39 -4.12 10.51 -3.10
C ARG A 39 -2.83 11.25 -3.43
N ALA A 40 -1.69 10.57 -3.25
CA ALA A 40 -0.44 11.09 -3.78
C ALA A 40 -0.59 11.30 -5.30
N PRO A 41 0.03 12.35 -5.87
CA PRO A 41 -0.02 12.54 -7.32
C PRO A 41 0.69 11.36 -7.98
N GLU A 42 0.00 10.72 -8.95
CA GLU A 42 0.54 9.56 -9.68
C GLU A 42 1.70 9.99 -10.59
N GLY A 43 2.74 9.16 -10.69
CA GLY A 43 3.83 9.35 -11.65
C GLY A 43 4.85 10.43 -11.26
N ILE A 44 4.93 10.77 -9.97
CA ILE A 44 6.03 11.59 -9.45
C ILE A 44 7.25 10.68 -9.25
N GLU A 45 8.30 10.94 -10.03
CA GLU A 45 9.64 10.44 -9.73
C GLU A 45 10.13 11.04 -8.41
N ARG A 46 10.47 10.17 -7.47
CA ARG A 46 11.05 10.52 -6.17
C ARG A 46 12.40 9.83 -6.05
N ALA A 47 13.33 10.47 -5.35
CA ALA A 47 14.56 9.79 -4.95
C ALA A 47 14.21 8.59 -4.05
N PRO A 48 14.94 7.46 -4.13
CA PRO A 48 14.69 6.28 -3.30
C PRO A 48 14.55 6.57 -1.81
N GLU A 49 15.39 7.43 -1.26
CA GLU A 49 15.35 7.81 0.15
C GLU A 49 14.10 8.60 0.53
N ASP A 50 13.61 9.44 -0.39
CA ASP A 50 12.36 10.19 -0.22
C ASP A 50 11.15 9.28 -0.29
N THR A 51 11.13 8.34 -1.24
CA THR A 51 10.12 7.28 -1.36
C THR A 51 10.00 6.50 -0.04
N ILE A 52 11.13 6.07 0.54
CA ILE A 52 11.14 5.30 1.78
C ILE A 52 10.63 6.14 2.96
N ARG A 53 11.07 7.39 3.07
CA ARG A 53 10.65 8.30 4.14
C ARG A 53 9.15 8.62 4.07
N GLU A 54 8.65 8.96 2.89
CA GLU A 54 7.23 9.26 2.67
C GLU A 54 6.38 8.02 2.97
N ALA A 55 6.77 6.85 2.48
CA ALA A 55 6.08 5.60 2.77
C ALA A 55 6.06 5.25 4.27
N GLN A 56 7.16 5.47 5.00
CA GLN A 56 7.20 5.27 6.46
C GLN A 56 6.19 6.18 7.16
N THR A 57 6.17 7.48 6.84
CA THR A 57 5.19 8.42 7.42
C THR A 57 3.77 7.99 7.13
N LEU A 58 3.46 7.58 5.90
CA LEU A 58 2.13 7.10 5.53
C LEU A 58 1.73 5.82 6.27
N LEU A 59 2.66 4.88 6.47
CA LEU A 59 2.42 3.66 7.25
C LEU A 59 2.15 3.99 8.72
N ASP A 60 2.94 4.88 9.32
CA ASP A 60 2.77 5.34 10.70
C ASP A 60 1.45 6.08 10.92
N GLU A 61 0.94 6.78 9.89
CA GLU A 61 -0.37 7.44 9.90
C GLU A 61 -1.55 6.51 9.58
N GLY A 62 -1.31 5.21 9.42
CA GLY A 62 -2.36 4.24 9.08
C GLY A 62 -2.91 4.39 7.66
N LYS A 63 -2.09 4.90 6.72
CA LYS A 63 -2.40 5.07 5.29
C LYS A 63 -1.61 4.08 4.39
N PRO A 64 -1.70 2.76 4.63
CA PRO A 64 -0.92 1.77 3.90
C PRO A 64 -1.26 1.69 2.40
N PHE A 65 -2.46 2.10 1.99
CA PHE A 65 -2.79 2.15 0.56
C PHE A 65 -2.02 3.26 -0.17
N HIS A 66 -1.82 4.40 0.49
CA HIS A 66 -1.03 5.50 -0.07
C HIS A 66 0.46 5.13 -0.09
N ALA A 67 0.96 4.46 0.95
CA ALA A 67 2.33 3.93 0.95
C ALA A 67 2.55 2.91 -0.18
N HIS A 68 1.54 2.06 -0.48
CA HIS A 68 1.57 1.17 -1.63
C HIS A 68 1.73 1.93 -2.95
N GLU A 69 1.00 3.02 -3.14
CA GLU A 69 1.10 3.85 -4.35
C GLU A 69 2.50 4.48 -4.50
N VAL A 70 3.09 4.98 -3.40
CA VAL A 70 4.47 5.51 -3.39
C VAL A 70 5.48 4.45 -3.83
N PHE A 71 5.38 3.22 -3.33
CA PHE A 71 6.26 2.14 -3.76
C PHE A 71 5.96 1.64 -5.18
N GLU A 72 4.70 1.69 -5.63
CA GLU A 72 4.33 1.31 -6.99
C GLU A 72 4.88 2.30 -8.02
N ASP A 73 4.88 3.60 -7.72
CA ASP A 73 5.53 4.62 -8.55
C ASP A 73 7.03 4.33 -8.67
N ALA A 74 7.72 4.08 -7.55
CA ALA A 74 9.13 3.72 -7.54
C ALA A 74 9.43 2.41 -8.31
N TRP A 75 8.52 1.43 -8.27
CA TRP A 75 8.63 0.22 -9.08
C TRP A 75 8.54 0.52 -10.59
N LYS A 76 7.62 1.41 -11.00
CA LYS A 76 7.40 1.74 -12.41
C LYS A 76 8.48 2.64 -13.02
N SER A 77 9.12 3.48 -12.21
CA SER A 77 10.16 4.42 -12.68
C SER A 77 11.59 4.01 -12.31
N GLY A 78 11.76 3.06 -11.40
CA GLY A 78 13.06 2.65 -10.89
C GLY A 78 13.86 1.73 -11.83
N PRO A 79 15.13 1.44 -11.49
CA PRO A 79 15.97 0.53 -12.27
C PRO A 79 15.43 -0.91 -12.26
N ASP A 80 15.57 -1.63 -13.38
CA ASP A 80 15.12 -3.04 -13.51
C ASP A 80 15.70 -3.97 -12.43
N ALA A 81 16.94 -3.71 -12.00
CA ALA A 81 17.61 -4.47 -10.95
C ALA A 81 16.90 -4.39 -9.58
N GLU A 82 16.08 -3.37 -9.38
CA GLU A 82 15.39 -3.09 -8.12
C GLU A 82 13.88 -3.33 -8.21
N GLU A 83 13.36 -3.80 -9.34
CA GLU A 83 11.93 -4.10 -9.49
C GLU A 83 11.44 -5.01 -8.34
N GLY A 84 12.21 -6.05 -8.01
CA GLY A 84 11.89 -6.99 -6.93
C GLY A 84 11.72 -6.30 -5.58
N LEU A 85 12.59 -5.33 -5.28
CA LEU A 85 12.57 -4.57 -4.03
C LEU A 85 11.30 -3.71 -3.94
N TRP A 86 11.09 -2.84 -4.92
CA TRP A 86 9.97 -1.88 -4.92
C TRP A 86 8.62 -2.60 -4.99
N ARG A 87 8.51 -3.63 -5.84
CA ARG A 87 7.32 -4.48 -5.91
C ARG A 87 7.05 -5.22 -4.60
N GLY A 88 8.09 -5.69 -3.93
CA GLY A 88 7.97 -6.36 -2.63
C GLY A 88 7.46 -5.41 -1.54
N LEU A 89 8.02 -4.20 -1.44
CA LEU A 89 7.55 -3.16 -0.50
C LEU A 89 6.11 -2.73 -0.78
N ALA A 90 5.75 -2.56 -2.06
CA ALA A 90 4.36 -2.29 -2.47
C ALA A 90 3.41 -3.41 -2.02
N GLN A 91 3.84 -4.67 -2.12
CA GLN A 91 3.06 -5.84 -1.65
C GLN A 91 2.92 -5.87 -0.13
N VAL A 92 3.97 -5.50 0.62
CA VAL A 92 3.91 -5.38 2.08
C VAL A 92 2.84 -4.35 2.48
N ALA A 93 2.89 -3.14 1.90
CA ALA A 93 1.96 -2.06 2.20
C ALA A 93 0.50 -2.42 1.84
N VAL A 94 0.25 -3.00 0.66
CA VAL A 94 -1.11 -3.44 0.30
C VAL A 94 -1.57 -4.66 1.11
N GLY A 95 -0.65 -5.49 1.60
CA GLY A 95 -0.92 -6.53 2.59
C GLY A 95 -1.50 -5.96 3.89
N VAL A 96 -0.93 -4.87 4.40
CA VAL A 96 -1.48 -4.12 5.55
C VAL A 96 -2.86 -3.55 5.24
N THR A 97 -3.05 -2.98 4.05
CA THR A 97 -4.35 -2.48 3.59
C THR A 97 -5.41 -3.59 3.60
N HIS A 98 -5.06 -4.80 3.15
CA HIS A 98 -5.95 -5.94 3.16
C HIS A 98 -6.31 -6.37 4.59
N ALA A 99 -5.34 -6.37 5.51
CA ALA A 99 -5.57 -6.71 6.92
C ALA A 99 -6.58 -5.74 7.54
N ALA A 100 -6.35 -4.44 7.40
CA ALA A 100 -7.22 -3.39 7.96
C ALA A 100 -8.63 -3.35 7.31
N ARG A 101 -8.78 -3.92 6.11
CA ARG A 101 -10.09 -4.12 5.45
C ARG A 101 -10.77 -5.45 5.82
N GLY A 102 -10.15 -6.28 6.66
CA GLY A 102 -10.66 -7.58 7.08
C GLY A 102 -10.41 -8.74 6.11
N ASN A 103 -9.67 -8.51 5.03
CA ASN A 103 -9.22 -9.59 4.15
C ASN A 103 -7.94 -10.23 4.72
N LEU A 104 -8.08 -10.95 5.83
CA LEU A 104 -6.96 -11.48 6.61
C LEU A 104 -6.16 -12.55 5.85
N THR A 105 -6.84 -13.44 5.12
CA THR A 105 -6.17 -14.45 4.29
C THR A 105 -5.38 -13.80 3.17
N GLY A 106 -5.97 -12.84 2.45
CA GLY A 106 -5.30 -12.09 1.40
C GLY A 106 -4.10 -11.28 1.93
N ALA A 107 -4.25 -10.67 3.10
CA ALA A 107 -3.16 -9.97 3.79
C ALA A 107 -1.98 -10.90 4.07
N ALA A 108 -2.23 -12.08 4.64
CA ALA A 108 -1.19 -13.05 4.94
C ALA A 108 -0.45 -13.53 3.69
N SER A 109 -1.15 -13.69 2.56
CA SER A 109 -0.54 -14.07 1.29
C SER A 109 0.33 -12.96 0.71
N LEU A 110 -0.14 -11.71 0.76
CA LEU A 110 0.60 -10.55 0.24
C LEU A 110 1.84 -10.24 1.07
N LEU A 111 1.73 -10.26 2.40
CA LEU A 111 2.86 -10.02 3.31
C LEU A 111 3.97 -11.07 3.12
N ARG A 112 3.62 -12.36 2.96
CA ARG A 112 4.60 -13.42 2.67
C ARG A 112 5.28 -13.19 1.32
N ARG A 113 4.51 -12.94 0.26
CA ARG A 113 5.06 -12.68 -1.07
C ARG A 113 5.94 -11.43 -1.11
N GLY A 114 5.54 -10.38 -0.39
CA GLY A 114 6.33 -9.16 -0.23
C GLY A 114 7.68 -9.46 0.43
N ALA A 115 7.67 -10.20 1.53
CA ALA A 115 8.90 -10.66 2.19
C ALA A 115 9.79 -11.49 1.25
N ASP A 116 9.22 -12.47 0.54
CA ASP A 116 9.97 -13.32 -0.39
C ASP A 116 10.58 -12.50 -1.56
N ASN A 117 9.94 -11.41 -1.99
CA ASN A 117 10.46 -10.53 -3.04
C ASN A 117 11.62 -9.63 -2.56
N ILE A 118 11.58 -9.14 -1.32
CA ILE A 118 12.62 -8.26 -0.78
C ILE A 118 13.79 -9.03 -0.14
N GLU A 119 13.60 -10.27 0.29
CA GLU A 119 14.62 -11.10 0.95
C GLU A 119 15.97 -11.19 0.20
N PRO A 120 16.02 -11.29 -1.15
CA PRO A 120 17.29 -11.28 -1.87
C PRO A 120 18.15 -10.03 -1.64
N PHE A 121 17.55 -8.91 -1.22
CA PHE A 121 18.24 -7.64 -0.95
C PHE A 121 18.74 -7.54 0.50
N ALA A 122 18.49 -8.52 1.37
CA ALA A 122 18.82 -8.41 2.79
C ALA A 122 20.33 -8.41 3.09
N ALA A 123 21.14 -9.04 2.24
CA ALA A 123 22.59 -9.12 2.42
C ALA A 123 23.31 -7.80 2.11
N ASP A 124 22.75 -7.00 1.20
CA ASP A 124 23.26 -5.69 0.79
C ASP A 124 22.06 -4.76 0.58
N ALA A 125 21.50 -4.30 1.70
CA ALA A 125 20.24 -3.56 1.71
C ALA A 125 20.44 -2.14 1.14
N PRO A 126 19.78 -1.80 0.02
CA PRO A 126 19.96 -0.50 -0.60
C PRO A 126 19.26 0.61 0.21
N TYR A 127 19.71 1.85 0.03
CA TYR A 127 19.05 3.06 0.54
C TYR A 127 18.84 3.11 2.08
N GLY A 128 19.62 2.33 2.82
CA GLY A 128 19.56 2.21 4.28
C GLY A 128 18.32 1.46 4.79
N LEU A 129 17.69 0.63 3.94
CA LEU A 129 16.53 -0.18 4.33
C LEU A 129 16.90 -1.26 5.35
N ASP A 130 16.04 -1.49 6.33
CA ASP A 130 16.09 -2.67 7.19
C ASP A 130 15.31 -3.83 6.54
N VAL A 131 15.82 -4.34 5.41
CA VAL A 131 15.15 -5.41 4.65
C VAL A 131 14.94 -6.66 5.51
N ALA A 132 15.94 -7.02 6.33
CA ALA A 132 15.86 -8.17 7.22
C ALA A 132 14.74 -7.99 8.27
N GLY A 133 14.66 -6.82 8.89
CA GLY A 133 13.61 -6.48 9.84
C GLY A 133 12.22 -6.47 9.20
N VAL A 134 12.07 -5.88 8.00
CA VAL A 134 10.80 -5.88 7.27
C VAL A 134 10.37 -7.31 6.90
N CYS A 135 11.29 -8.17 6.45
CA CYS A 135 11.03 -9.59 6.20
C CYS A 135 10.53 -10.31 7.46
N ALA A 136 11.27 -10.19 8.58
CA ALA A 136 10.91 -10.83 9.83
C ALA A 136 9.55 -10.35 10.35
N TRP A 137 9.30 -9.05 10.28
CA TRP A 137 8.03 -8.43 10.62
C TRP A 137 6.90 -8.97 9.74
N ALA A 138 7.06 -8.96 8.41
CA ALA A 138 6.00 -9.37 7.48
C ALA A 138 5.65 -10.85 7.65
N ARG A 139 6.66 -11.72 7.84
CA ARG A 139 6.44 -13.15 8.12
C ARG A 139 5.70 -13.36 9.45
N THR A 140 6.09 -12.64 10.51
CA THR A 140 5.42 -12.69 11.83
C THR A 140 3.97 -12.23 11.75
N VAL A 141 3.71 -11.09 11.12
CA VAL A 141 2.35 -10.56 10.95
C VAL A 141 1.51 -11.54 10.13
N ALA A 142 2.04 -12.04 9.01
CA ALA A 142 1.33 -12.99 8.15
C ALA A 142 0.94 -14.30 8.84
N GLN A 143 1.80 -14.83 9.72
CA GLN A 143 1.50 -16.04 10.50
C GLN A 143 0.30 -15.84 11.44
N ASN A 144 0.17 -14.64 12.00
CA ASN A 144 -0.89 -14.31 12.96
C ASN A 144 -2.19 -13.83 12.30
N MET A 145 -2.17 -13.39 11.03
CA MET A 145 -3.39 -12.86 10.38
C MET A 145 -4.57 -13.85 10.36
N PRO A 146 -4.42 -15.14 9.98
CA PRO A 146 -5.55 -16.06 9.86
C PRO A 146 -6.27 -16.36 11.19
N THR A 147 -5.62 -16.12 12.34
CA THR A 147 -6.20 -16.38 13.66
C THR A 147 -6.94 -15.18 14.23
N ARG A 148 -6.88 -14.01 13.59
CA ARG A 148 -7.59 -12.80 14.06
C ARG A 148 -9.09 -12.92 13.76
N THR A 149 -9.90 -12.46 14.71
CA THR A 149 -11.36 -12.38 14.58
C THR A 149 -11.83 -11.01 14.07
N ASN A 150 -11.01 -9.97 14.23
CA ASN A 150 -11.32 -8.60 13.82
C ASN A 150 -10.17 -8.00 12.98
N PRO A 151 -10.49 -7.09 12.03
CA PRO A 151 -9.47 -6.32 11.33
C PRO A 151 -8.62 -5.52 12.32
N PRO A 152 -7.28 -5.58 12.24
CA PRO A 152 -6.41 -4.69 13.00
C PRO A 152 -6.53 -3.24 12.52
N ASP A 153 -6.17 -2.29 13.38
CA ASP A 153 -5.87 -0.93 12.92
C ASP A 153 -4.64 -0.98 11.99
N ALA A 154 -4.66 -0.19 10.93
CA ALA A 154 -3.55 -0.10 10.01
C ALA A 154 -2.30 0.53 10.64
N ALA A 155 -2.49 1.52 11.53
CA ALA A 155 -1.37 2.20 12.21
C ALA A 155 -0.61 1.25 13.16
N ASP A 156 -1.32 0.27 13.74
CA ASP A 156 -0.72 -0.79 14.56
C ASP A 156 0.09 -1.81 13.74
N LEU A 157 -0.04 -1.78 12.41
CA LEU A 157 0.66 -2.63 11.45
C LEU A 157 1.66 -1.84 10.59
N SER A 158 2.40 -0.92 11.22
CA SER A 158 3.49 -0.19 10.56
C SER A 158 4.83 -0.92 10.75
N PRO A 159 5.48 -1.45 9.68
CA PRO A 159 6.86 -1.91 9.76
C PRO A 159 7.81 -0.71 9.94
N ARG A 160 8.98 -0.96 10.52
CA ARG A 160 10.11 -0.02 10.45
C ARG A 160 10.90 -0.34 9.19
N LEU A 161 10.93 0.61 8.25
CA LEU A 161 11.61 0.45 6.97
C LEU A 161 13.10 0.72 7.07
N ARG A 162 13.55 1.40 8.12
CA ARG A 162 14.94 1.71 8.43
C ARG A 162 15.24 1.33 9.90
N PRO A 163 16.51 1.04 10.25
CA PRO A 163 16.93 0.71 11.60
C PRO A 163 16.63 1.81 12.64
#